data_AF-A0A6N7I7A0-F1
#
_entry.id   AF-A0A6N7I7A0-F1
#
_cell.length_a   1.000
_cell.length_b   1.000
_cell.length_c   1.000
_cell.angle_alpha   90.00
_cell.angle_beta   90.00
_cell.angle_gamma   90.00
#
_symmetry.space_group_name_H-M   'P 1'
#
loop_
_entity.id
_entity.type
_entity.pdbx_description
1 polymer ?
#
loop_
_entity_poly.entity_id
_entity_poly.type
_entity_poly.pdbx_seq_one_letter_code
_entity_poly.pdbx_strand_id
1 'polypeptide(L)'
;MTVDATGPLYGSYDRIVSMVAVKPIPASWLAALRPSGRLVTVLADTTLLLTATMGDDGWAQGRIEWDRAGFMAIRNGPDYPTELDDLFTAVEHKDGDKIALGRYPVLQLNECWELQSMLEVTAPGIRHYYQETDDGTRTAWMVHADGSWACAAARGVEPPMVHQGGPRRLWDILEELRDYWLQHAQFPLYGVQVFIPPEGDKIHLVRGDWEFTIT
;
A
#
# COMPACT_ATOMS: atom_id res chain seq x y z
N MET A 1 14.65 -26.05 10.31
CA MET A 1 15.56 -24.92 10.57
C MET A 1 14.69 -23.69 10.74
N THR A 2 14.95 -22.88 11.77
CA THR A 2 14.25 -21.60 11.99
C THR A 2 15.28 -20.51 11.80
N VAL A 3 14.97 -19.52 10.96
CA VAL A 3 15.86 -18.40 10.63
C VAL A 3 15.01 -17.13 10.47
N ASP A 4 15.62 -15.98 10.71
CA ASP A 4 15.04 -14.69 10.37
C ASP A 4 14.97 -14.56 8.84
N ALA A 5 13.76 -14.45 8.31
CA ALA A 5 13.53 -14.34 6.87
C ALA A 5 13.96 -12.97 6.30
N THR A 6 14.19 -11.94 7.13
CA THR A 6 14.81 -10.68 6.69
C THR A 6 16.34 -10.78 6.61
N GLY A 7 16.93 -11.81 7.22
CA GLY A 7 18.36 -12.08 7.22
C GLY A 7 18.83 -12.97 6.06
N PRO A 8 20.08 -13.46 6.14
CA PRO A 8 20.61 -14.41 5.16
C PRO A 8 19.80 -15.71 5.13
N LEU A 9 19.43 -16.15 3.92
CA LEU A 9 18.90 -17.47 3.69
C LEU A 9 20.02 -18.41 3.25
N TYR A 10 20.09 -19.59 3.86
CA TYR A 10 21.14 -20.56 3.58
C TYR A 10 20.65 -21.62 2.60
N GLY A 11 21.31 -21.72 1.44
CA GLY A 11 21.03 -22.73 0.41
C GLY A 11 20.37 -22.13 -0.82
N SER A 12 19.82 -23.00 -1.67
CA SER A 12 19.13 -22.62 -2.89
C SER A 12 17.77 -23.30 -2.98
N TYR A 13 16.77 -22.56 -3.43
CA TYR A 13 15.38 -22.98 -3.46
C TYR A 13 14.79 -22.84 -4.84
N ASP A 14 13.90 -23.79 -5.18
CA ASP A 14 13.12 -23.69 -6.41
C ASP A 14 11.92 -22.76 -6.22
N ARG A 15 11.41 -22.62 -4.99
CA ARG A 15 10.21 -21.85 -4.66
C ARG A 15 10.38 -21.15 -3.31
N ILE A 16 10.03 -19.87 -3.26
CA ILE A 16 9.82 -19.10 -2.04
C ILE A 16 8.39 -18.59 -2.05
N VAL A 17 7.62 -18.94 -1.03
CA VAL A 17 6.24 -18.48 -0.82
C VAL A 17 6.16 -17.80 0.52
N SER A 18 5.84 -16.51 0.52
CA SER A 18 5.73 -15.72 1.74
C SER A 18 4.33 -15.80 2.32
N MET A 19 4.24 -16.05 3.62
CA MET A 19 3.01 -15.94 4.42
C MET A 19 3.00 -14.65 5.27
N VAL A 20 3.80 -13.67 4.86
CA VAL A 20 3.88 -12.31 5.40
C VAL A 20 4.05 -11.32 4.24
N ALA A 21 3.69 -10.06 4.43
CA ALA A 21 3.93 -9.03 3.43
C ALA A 21 5.35 -8.45 3.56
N VAL A 22 5.98 -8.09 2.44
CA VAL A 22 7.36 -7.56 2.42
C VAL A 22 7.46 -6.32 1.52
N LYS A 23 8.22 -5.33 1.96
CA LYS A 23 8.64 -4.15 1.20
C LYS A 23 9.84 -3.54 1.95
N PRO A 24 11.05 -3.52 1.38
CA PRO A 24 11.46 -4.13 0.10
C PRO A 24 11.43 -5.68 0.13
N ILE A 25 11.64 -6.32 -1.02
CA ILE A 25 11.85 -7.77 -1.08
C ILE A 25 13.27 -8.06 -0.59
N PRO A 26 13.48 -8.93 0.42
CA PRO A 26 14.83 -9.18 0.92
C PRO A 26 15.75 -9.72 -0.19
N ALA A 27 16.90 -9.08 -0.41
CA ALA A 27 17.90 -9.51 -1.38
C ALA A 27 18.32 -10.98 -1.19
N SER A 28 18.32 -11.45 0.06
CA SER A 28 18.62 -12.84 0.40
C SER A 28 17.61 -13.84 -0.19
N TRP A 29 16.37 -13.44 -0.43
CA TRP A 29 15.36 -14.28 -1.07
C TRP A 29 15.67 -14.46 -2.55
N LEU A 30 16.04 -13.36 -3.21
CA LEU A 30 16.43 -13.36 -4.62
C LEU A 30 17.71 -14.18 -4.81
N ALA A 31 18.75 -13.94 -4.00
CA ALA A 31 20.00 -14.68 -4.06
C ALA A 31 19.84 -16.19 -3.77
N ALA A 32 18.85 -16.57 -2.96
CA ALA A 32 18.59 -17.97 -2.64
C ALA A 32 17.68 -18.66 -3.68
N LEU A 33 17.03 -17.94 -4.59
CA LEU A 33 16.26 -18.56 -5.67
C LEU A 33 17.20 -19.06 -6.77
N ARG A 34 17.03 -20.32 -7.18
CA ARG A 34 17.68 -20.83 -8.39
C ARG A 34 17.13 -20.11 -9.62
N PRO A 35 17.88 -20.04 -10.74
CA PRO A 35 17.28 -19.64 -12.00
C PRO A 35 16.06 -20.50 -12.34
N SER A 36 15.02 -19.90 -12.93
CA SER A 36 13.67 -20.47 -13.08
C SER A 36 12.92 -20.77 -11.76
N GLY A 37 13.50 -20.39 -10.62
CA GLY A 37 12.85 -20.42 -9.31
C GLY A 37 11.69 -19.42 -9.25
N ARG A 38 10.71 -19.66 -8.37
CA ARG A 38 9.52 -18.79 -8.26
C ARG A 38 9.44 -18.13 -6.89
N LEU A 39 9.14 -16.85 -6.91
CA LEU A 39 8.76 -16.05 -5.75
C LEU A 39 7.24 -15.83 -5.79
N VAL A 40 6.58 -16.02 -4.65
CA VAL A 40 5.20 -15.58 -4.41
C VAL A 40 5.19 -14.81 -3.10
N THR A 41 4.76 -13.55 -3.13
CA THR A 41 4.72 -12.71 -1.93
C THR A 41 3.64 -11.62 -2.07
N VAL A 42 3.33 -10.94 -0.97
CA VAL A 42 2.48 -9.75 -0.98
C VAL A 42 3.33 -8.54 -0.65
N LEU A 43 3.12 -7.42 -1.35
CA LEU A 43 3.83 -6.17 -1.06
C LEU A 43 3.26 -5.53 0.19
N ALA A 44 4.11 -5.21 1.16
CA ALA A 44 3.68 -4.64 2.44
C ALA A 44 2.90 -3.32 2.25
N ASP A 45 1.96 -3.08 3.18
CA ASP A 45 1.00 -1.97 3.19
C ASP A 45 0.04 -1.93 1.98
N THR A 46 0.06 -2.95 1.12
CA THR A 46 -0.87 -3.14 0.00
C THR A 46 -1.59 -4.50 0.09
N THR A 47 -2.44 -4.79 -0.89
CA THR A 47 -3.00 -6.13 -1.10
C THR A 47 -2.50 -6.79 -2.40
N LEU A 48 -1.37 -6.30 -2.94
CA LEU A 48 -0.84 -6.71 -4.23
C LEU A 48 -0.09 -8.05 -4.10
N LEU A 49 -0.70 -9.11 -4.61
CA LEU A 49 -0.07 -10.42 -4.73
C LEU A 49 0.89 -10.42 -5.92
N LEU A 50 2.18 -10.61 -5.66
CA LEU A 50 3.24 -10.67 -6.64
C LEU A 50 3.63 -12.12 -6.88
N THR A 51 3.68 -12.54 -8.15
CA THR A 51 4.43 -13.73 -8.55
C THR A 51 5.56 -13.35 -9.51
N ALA A 52 6.75 -13.88 -9.27
CA ALA A 52 7.92 -13.64 -10.10
C ALA A 52 8.74 -14.91 -10.33
N THR A 53 9.50 -14.93 -11.41
CA THR A 53 10.42 -15.99 -11.79
C THR A 53 11.83 -15.42 -11.84
N MET A 54 12.79 -16.11 -11.23
CA MET A 54 14.19 -15.72 -11.25
C MET A 54 14.81 -15.98 -12.62
N GLY A 55 15.40 -14.96 -13.22
CA GLY A 55 16.18 -15.04 -14.45
C GLY A 55 17.61 -15.53 -14.22
N ASP A 56 18.30 -15.86 -15.30
CA ASP A 56 19.73 -16.21 -15.26
C ASP A 56 20.64 -14.99 -15.06
N ASP A 57 20.09 -13.78 -15.22
CA ASP A 57 20.74 -12.48 -15.07
C ASP A 57 20.63 -11.89 -13.65
N GLY A 58 20.01 -12.63 -12.72
CA GLY A 58 19.78 -12.21 -11.34
C GLY A 58 18.55 -11.32 -11.16
N TRP A 59 17.84 -10.96 -12.22
CA TRP A 59 16.58 -10.23 -12.13
C TRP A 59 15.41 -11.19 -11.97
N ALA A 60 14.47 -10.86 -11.08
CA ALA A 60 13.19 -11.56 -11.02
C ALA A 60 12.15 -10.81 -11.85
N GLN A 61 11.45 -11.53 -12.71
CA GLN A 61 10.44 -10.97 -13.61
C GLN A 61 9.09 -11.66 -13.40
N GLY A 62 8.00 -10.88 -13.42
CA GLY A 62 6.70 -11.41 -13.05
C GLY A 62 5.56 -10.45 -13.25
N ARG A 63 4.53 -10.60 -12.40
CA ARG A 63 3.35 -9.75 -12.44
C ARG A 63 2.73 -9.57 -11.07
N ILE A 64 1.95 -8.51 -10.92
CA ILE A 64 0.91 -8.48 -9.89
C ILE A 64 -0.28 -9.30 -10.38
N GLU A 65 -0.74 -10.23 -9.57
CA GLU A 65 -1.88 -11.08 -9.87
C GLU A 65 -3.20 -10.30 -9.81
N TRP A 66 -4.22 -10.86 -10.45
CA TRP A 66 -5.60 -10.35 -10.33
C TRP A 66 -6.23 -10.73 -8.99
N ASP A 67 -5.76 -11.82 -8.40
CA ASP A 67 -6.05 -12.16 -7.02
C ASP A 67 -5.29 -11.26 -6.06
N ARG A 68 -5.82 -11.17 -4.84
CA ARG A 68 -5.40 -10.22 -3.82
C ARG A 68 -5.36 -10.90 -2.47
N ALA A 69 -4.37 -10.54 -1.66
CA ALA A 69 -4.21 -11.10 -0.34
C ALA A 69 -3.72 -10.01 0.61
N GLY A 70 -4.28 -9.98 1.82
CA GLY A 70 -3.81 -9.13 2.91
C GLY A 70 -2.97 -9.94 3.87
N PHE A 71 -1.71 -9.54 4.07
CA PHE A 71 -0.82 -10.12 5.07
C PHE A 71 -0.26 -9.02 5.96
N MET A 72 0.05 -9.39 7.20
CA MET A 72 0.82 -8.52 8.09
C MET A 72 2.24 -8.35 7.54
N ALA A 73 2.79 -7.14 7.66
CA ALA A 73 4.17 -6.87 7.30
C ALA A 73 5.14 -7.73 8.13
N ILE A 74 6.24 -8.14 7.50
CA ILE A 74 7.34 -8.84 8.15
C ILE A 74 7.97 -7.96 9.25
N ARG A 75 8.29 -8.55 10.39
CA ARG A 75 8.81 -7.85 11.57
C ARG A 75 9.62 -8.79 12.46
N ASN A 76 10.54 -8.21 13.24
CA ASN A 76 11.46 -8.94 14.12
C ASN A 76 11.06 -8.91 15.61
N GLY A 77 9.87 -8.38 15.94
CA GLY A 77 9.35 -8.32 17.31
C GLY A 77 7.98 -7.65 17.41
N PRO A 78 7.47 -7.42 18.64
CA PRO A 78 6.26 -6.63 18.88
C PRO A 78 6.58 -5.13 18.80
N ASP A 79 6.73 -4.61 17.59
CA ASP A 79 7.10 -3.23 17.25
C ASP A 79 5.89 -2.39 16.82
N TYR A 80 4.78 -2.50 17.56
CA TYR A 80 3.55 -1.77 17.26
C TYR A 80 3.79 -0.25 17.47
N PRO A 81 3.65 0.59 16.43
CA PRO A 81 3.86 2.03 16.57
C PRO A 81 2.74 2.64 17.40
N THR A 82 3.05 3.08 18.61
CA THR A 82 2.12 3.79 19.52
C THR A 82 1.89 5.24 19.08
N GLU A 83 2.82 5.80 18.30
CA GLU A 83 2.81 7.16 17.76
C GLU A 83 1.59 7.47 16.87
N LEU A 84 0.88 6.43 16.41
CA LEU A 84 -0.25 6.55 15.51
C LEU A 84 -1.53 6.96 16.22
N ASP A 85 -1.79 6.41 17.41
CA ASP A 85 -2.94 6.82 18.22
C ASP A 85 -2.80 8.31 18.59
N ASP A 86 -1.59 8.73 18.94
CA ASP A 86 -1.25 10.14 19.22
C ASP A 86 -1.47 11.04 17.99
N LEU A 87 -1.09 10.60 16.78
CA LEU A 87 -1.32 11.35 15.55
C LEU A 87 -2.80 11.51 15.23
N PHE A 88 -3.61 10.45 15.40
CA PHE A 88 -5.05 10.54 15.18
C PHE A 88 -5.72 11.47 16.21
N THR A 89 -5.39 11.33 17.49
CA THR A 89 -5.87 12.24 18.55
C THR A 89 -5.46 13.69 18.26
N ALA A 90 -4.26 13.93 17.74
CA ALA A 90 -3.77 15.28 17.45
C ALA A 90 -4.47 15.97 16.28
N VAL A 91 -5.23 15.25 15.44
CA VAL A 91 -5.94 15.82 14.27
C VAL A 91 -7.45 15.78 14.40
N GLU A 92 -7.99 15.01 15.35
CA GLU A 92 -9.43 14.81 15.54
C GLU A 92 -10.23 16.11 15.68
N HIS A 93 -9.62 17.15 16.26
CA HIS A 93 -10.27 18.46 16.50
C HIS A 93 -9.60 19.62 15.77
N LYS A 94 -8.78 19.34 14.76
CA LYS A 94 -8.14 20.41 13.98
C LYS A 94 -9.04 20.90 12.85
N ASP A 95 -9.11 22.23 12.71
CA ASP A 95 -9.82 22.86 11.60
C ASP A 95 -9.11 22.65 10.25
N GLY A 96 -7.79 22.41 10.23
CA GLY A 96 -7.02 22.33 8.99
C GLY A 96 -6.67 23.71 8.42
N ASP A 97 -5.71 23.75 7.49
CA ASP A 97 -5.40 24.96 6.72
C ASP A 97 -6.20 25.01 5.40
N LYS A 98 -6.87 23.91 5.01
CA LYS A 98 -7.85 23.84 3.94
C LYS A 98 -9.11 23.11 4.42
N ILE A 99 -10.25 23.77 4.26
CA ILE A 99 -11.59 23.25 4.53
C ILE A 99 -12.40 23.34 3.24
N ALA A 100 -12.95 22.22 2.78
CA ALA A 100 -13.73 22.17 1.54
C ALA A 100 -14.76 21.05 1.57
N LEU A 101 -15.80 21.15 0.74
CA LEU A 101 -16.63 19.99 0.43
C LEU A 101 -15.83 19.02 -0.46
N GLY A 102 -15.79 17.75 -0.06
CA GLY A 102 -15.28 16.66 -0.87
C GLY A 102 -16.22 16.35 -2.03
N ARG A 103 -15.66 15.80 -3.12
CA ARG A 103 -16.41 15.46 -4.34
C ARG A 103 -17.26 14.20 -4.19
N TYR A 104 -16.86 13.32 -3.29
CA TYR A 104 -17.39 11.97 -3.22
C TYR A 104 -17.62 11.52 -1.77
N PRO A 105 -18.56 10.58 -1.53
CA PRO A 105 -18.83 10.06 -0.20
C PRO A 105 -17.59 9.54 0.52
N VAL A 106 -17.61 9.64 1.86
CA VAL A 106 -16.63 9.00 2.74
C VAL A 106 -16.67 7.49 2.54
N LEU A 107 -15.50 6.90 2.35
CA LEU A 107 -15.34 5.49 2.04
C LEU A 107 -14.50 4.80 3.13
N GLN A 108 -14.84 3.56 3.42
CA GLN A 108 -14.04 2.70 4.27
C GLN A 108 -12.89 2.11 3.44
N LEU A 109 -11.74 2.80 3.42
CA LEU A 109 -10.64 2.52 2.48
C LEU A 109 -10.03 1.11 2.66
N ASN A 110 -10.01 0.56 3.88
CA ASN A 110 -9.51 -0.78 4.14
C ASN A 110 -10.37 -1.89 3.49
N GLU A 111 -11.62 -1.59 3.10
CA GLU A 111 -12.48 -2.51 2.34
C GLU A 111 -12.36 -2.30 0.82
N CYS A 112 -11.64 -1.26 0.38
CA CYS A 112 -11.45 -0.88 -1.02
C CYS A 112 -10.03 -1.22 -1.50
N TRP A 113 -9.70 -2.52 -1.56
CA TRP A 113 -8.32 -3.02 -1.67
C TRP A 113 -7.52 -2.48 -2.87
N GLU A 114 -8.13 -2.31 -4.03
CA GLU A 114 -7.44 -1.76 -5.21
C GLU A 114 -7.11 -0.27 -5.03
N LEU A 115 -8.07 0.51 -4.54
CA LEU A 115 -7.88 1.94 -4.27
C LEU A 115 -6.88 2.18 -3.14
N GLN A 116 -6.96 1.37 -2.08
CA GLN A 116 -5.98 1.39 -0.99
C GLN A 116 -4.57 1.10 -1.51
N SER A 117 -4.42 0.05 -2.32
CA SER A 117 -3.11 -0.32 -2.88
C SER A 117 -2.59 0.76 -3.82
N MET A 118 -3.44 1.37 -4.64
CA MET A 118 -3.03 2.48 -5.51
C MET A 118 -2.64 3.72 -4.71
N LEU A 119 -3.32 4.00 -3.60
CA LEU A 119 -2.96 5.10 -2.72
C LEU A 119 -1.60 4.85 -2.06
N GLU A 120 -1.34 3.66 -1.52
CA GLU A 120 -0.03 3.32 -0.93
C GLU A 120 1.10 3.38 -1.96
N VAL A 121 0.85 2.96 -3.21
CA VAL A 121 1.82 3.11 -4.30
C VAL A 121 2.08 4.59 -4.61
N THR A 122 1.03 5.41 -4.71
CA THR A 122 1.12 6.83 -5.10
C THR A 122 1.70 7.72 -4.00
N ALA A 123 1.33 7.46 -2.75
CA ALA A 123 1.67 8.25 -1.58
C ALA A 123 1.91 7.31 -0.40
N PRO A 124 3.10 6.68 -0.31
CA PRO A 124 3.37 5.64 0.67
C PRO A 124 3.32 6.14 2.11
N GLY A 125 3.02 5.21 3.01
CA GLY A 125 3.09 5.39 4.46
C GLY A 125 1.86 6.07 5.08
N ILE A 126 0.78 6.27 4.31
CA ILE A 126 -0.45 6.85 4.86
C ILE A 126 -1.13 5.81 5.74
N ARG A 127 -1.55 6.26 6.92
CA ARG A 127 -2.34 5.45 7.85
C ARG A 127 -3.77 5.95 7.84
N HIS A 128 -4.70 5.02 7.88
CA HIS A 128 -6.11 5.27 7.69
C HIS A 128 -6.89 4.77 8.89
N TYR A 129 -7.86 5.57 9.33
CA TYR A 129 -8.87 5.16 10.28
C TYR A 129 -10.25 5.51 9.74
N TYR A 130 -11.22 4.64 9.97
CA TYR A 130 -12.59 4.83 9.55
C TYR A 130 -13.51 4.49 10.70
N GLN A 131 -14.53 5.32 10.89
CA GLN A 131 -15.59 5.08 11.84
C GLN A 131 -16.94 5.42 11.21
N GLU A 132 -17.95 4.61 11.52
CA GLU A 132 -19.34 4.90 11.24
C GLU A 132 -20.12 4.85 12.56
N THR A 133 -20.81 5.93 12.89
CA THR A 133 -21.63 6.04 14.10
C THR A 133 -23.07 5.59 13.83
N ASP A 134 -23.81 5.28 14.91
CA ASP A 134 -25.19 4.76 14.81
C ASP A 134 -26.17 5.70 14.09
N ASP A 135 -25.89 7.01 14.06
CA ASP A 135 -26.68 8.01 13.33
C ASP A 135 -26.42 8.04 11.81
N GLY A 136 -25.47 7.23 11.35
CA GLY A 136 -25.02 7.11 9.97
C GLY A 136 -23.94 8.11 9.57
N THR A 137 -23.32 8.82 10.51
CA THR A 137 -22.16 9.68 10.23
C THR A 137 -20.92 8.82 9.99
N ARG A 138 -20.27 9.04 8.85
CA ARG A 138 -19.05 8.38 8.44
C ARG A 138 -17.91 9.35 8.52
N THR A 139 -16.84 8.96 9.20
CA THR A 139 -15.63 9.76 9.32
C THR A 139 -14.41 8.95 8.91
N ALA A 140 -13.59 9.52 8.05
CA ALA A 140 -12.31 8.96 7.65
C ALA A 140 -11.17 9.91 8.03
N TRP A 141 -10.11 9.34 8.59
CA TRP A 141 -8.88 10.05 8.90
C TRP A 141 -7.72 9.45 8.11
N MET A 142 -6.83 10.33 7.65
CA MET A 142 -5.59 9.98 6.98
C MET A 142 -4.46 10.72 7.69
N VAL A 143 -3.40 10.04 8.08
CA VAL A 143 -2.22 10.65 8.71
C VAL A 143 -0.94 10.10 8.12
N HIS A 144 0.12 10.90 8.15
CA HIS A 144 1.44 10.49 7.71
C HIS A 144 2.55 11.10 8.58
N ALA A 145 3.70 10.43 8.65
CA ALA A 145 4.84 10.81 9.49
C ALA A 145 5.48 12.18 9.14
N ASP A 146 5.26 12.70 7.92
CA ASP A 146 5.68 14.05 7.52
C ASP A 146 4.78 15.17 8.08
N GLY A 147 3.77 14.82 8.89
CA GLY A 147 2.80 15.75 9.46
C GLY A 147 1.61 16.06 8.56
N SER A 148 1.51 15.44 7.39
CA SER A 148 0.32 15.54 6.53
C SER A 148 -0.85 14.79 7.14
N TRP A 149 -2.05 15.36 7.04
CA TRP A 149 -3.26 14.74 7.55
C TRP A 149 -4.52 15.21 6.80
N ALA A 150 -5.57 14.40 6.87
CA ALA A 150 -6.92 14.76 6.46
C ALA A 150 -7.97 14.10 7.35
N CYS A 151 -9.09 14.77 7.54
CA CYS A 151 -10.30 14.29 8.19
C CYS A 151 -11.49 14.64 7.28
N ALA A 152 -12.35 13.66 6.98
CA ALA A 152 -13.53 13.87 6.17
C ALA A 152 -14.74 13.24 6.85
N ALA A 153 -15.79 14.03 7.06
CA ALA A 153 -17.02 13.57 7.73
C ALA A 153 -18.27 13.94 6.93
N ALA A 154 -19.18 12.99 6.78
CA ALA A 154 -20.51 13.21 6.19
C ALA A 154 -21.52 12.18 6.70
N ARG A 155 -22.81 12.49 6.58
CA ARG A 155 -23.87 11.51 6.82
C ARG A 155 -24.11 10.66 5.57
N GLY A 156 -24.06 9.34 5.71
CA GLY A 156 -24.37 8.39 4.63
C GLY A 156 -23.54 8.63 3.38
N VAL A 157 -24.19 9.09 2.30
CA VAL A 157 -23.56 9.34 0.98
C VAL A 157 -23.48 10.82 0.63
N GLU A 158 -23.67 11.71 1.60
CA GLU A 158 -23.51 13.14 1.38
C GLU A 158 -22.03 13.49 1.08
N PRO A 159 -21.78 14.56 0.31
CA PRO A 159 -20.45 15.12 0.17
C PRO A 159 -19.85 15.46 1.55
N PRO A 160 -18.65 14.95 1.89
CA PRO A 160 -18.06 15.22 3.21
C PRO A 160 -17.59 16.66 3.33
N MET A 161 -17.64 17.18 4.55
CA MET A 161 -16.76 18.29 4.92
C MET A 161 -15.37 17.73 5.16
N VAL A 162 -14.39 18.24 4.42
CA VAL A 162 -12.99 17.79 4.45
C VAL A 162 -12.14 18.87 5.09
N HIS A 163 -11.43 18.49 6.14
CA HIS A 163 -10.39 19.25 6.81
C HIS A 163 -9.05 18.57 6.52
N GLN A 164 -8.05 19.29 6.06
CA GLN A 164 -6.72 18.72 5.86
C GLN A 164 -5.62 19.74 6.11
N GLY A 165 -4.40 19.24 6.33
CA GLY A 165 -3.23 20.08 6.50
C GLY A 165 -1.91 19.33 6.40
N GLY A 166 -0.82 20.12 6.43
CA GLY A 166 0.53 19.61 6.29
C GLY A 166 1.05 19.62 4.83
N PRO A 167 2.26 19.05 4.62
CA PRO A 167 2.97 19.17 3.34
C PRO A 167 2.27 18.52 2.14
N ARG A 168 1.56 17.42 2.35
CA ARG A 168 0.81 16.68 1.31
C ARG A 168 -0.69 16.78 1.55
N ARG A 169 -1.44 16.95 0.46
CA ARG A 169 -2.90 17.03 0.48
C ARG A 169 -3.50 15.63 0.33
N LEU A 170 -3.49 14.87 1.43
CA LEU A 170 -3.81 13.43 1.41
C LEU A 170 -5.22 13.14 0.86
N TRP A 171 -6.21 13.97 1.20
CA TRP A 171 -7.56 13.80 0.67
C TRP A 171 -7.65 14.16 -0.81
N ASP A 172 -6.94 15.20 -1.25
CA ASP A 172 -6.90 15.59 -2.67
C ASP A 172 -6.30 14.44 -3.52
N ILE A 173 -5.21 13.81 -3.05
CA ILE A 173 -4.62 12.62 -3.70
C ILE A 173 -5.64 11.49 -3.80
N LEU A 174 -6.38 11.21 -2.72
CA LEU A 174 -7.43 10.17 -2.74
C LEU A 174 -8.53 10.49 -3.76
N GLU A 175 -8.97 11.75 -3.84
CA GLU A 175 -10.00 12.14 -4.82
C GLU A 175 -9.48 12.07 -6.26
N GLU A 176 -8.23 12.44 -6.53
CA GLU A 176 -7.60 12.28 -7.85
C GLU A 176 -7.55 10.81 -8.30
N LEU A 177 -7.23 9.90 -7.37
CA LEU A 177 -7.27 8.46 -7.66
C LEU A 177 -8.70 7.97 -7.94
N ARG A 178 -9.70 8.49 -7.23
CA ARG A 178 -11.11 8.17 -7.49
C ARG A 178 -11.56 8.70 -8.85
N ASP A 179 -11.17 9.91 -9.22
CA ASP A 179 -11.42 10.47 -10.55
C ASP A 179 -10.82 9.56 -11.63
N TYR A 180 -9.56 9.12 -11.44
CA TYR A 180 -8.90 8.21 -12.37
C TYR A 180 -9.68 6.90 -12.51
N TRP A 181 -10.06 6.28 -11.38
CA TRP A 181 -10.78 5.01 -11.38
C TRP A 181 -12.15 5.12 -12.06
N LEU A 182 -12.88 6.22 -11.84
CA LEU A 182 -14.16 6.46 -12.51
C LEU A 182 -14.02 6.68 -14.02
N GLN A 183 -12.90 7.23 -14.48
CA GLN A 183 -12.63 7.43 -15.91
C GLN A 183 -12.17 6.16 -16.62
N HIS A 184 -11.43 5.28 -15.93
CA HIS A 184 -10.75 4.13 -16.54
C HIS A 184 -11.29 2.76 -16.11
N ALA A 185 -12.23 2.74 -15.16
CA ALA A 185 -12.87 1.56 -14.55
C ALA A 185 -11.93 0.57 -13.83
N GLN A 186 -10.64 0.86 -13.75
CA GLN A 186 -9.63 0.07 -13.03
C GLN A 186 -8.35 0.88 -12.85
N PHE A 187 -7.51 0.50 -11.89
CA PHE A 187 -6.13 0.96 -11.81
C PHE A 187 -5.20 0.06 -12.65
N PRO A 188 -4.02 0.56 -13.05
CA PRO A 188 -3.09 -0.24 -13.85
C PRO A 188 -2.42 -1.38 -13.06
N LEU A 189 -2.63 -1.48 -11.74
CA LEU A 189 -1.94 -2.39 -10.82
C LEU A 189 -2.12 -3.88 -11.14
N TYR A 190 -3.35 -4.36 -11.28
CA TYR A 190 -3.57 -5.79 -11.49
C TYR A 190 -3.15 -6.24 -12.89
N GLY A 191 -2.37 -7.31 -12.97
CA GLY A 191 -1.77 -7.80 -14.22
C GLY A 191 -0.55 -7.01 -14.70
N VAL A 192 -0.10 -5.98 -13.96
CA VAL A 192 1.09 -5.20 -14.33
C VAL A 192 2.34 -6.08 -14.37
N GLN A 193 3.23 -5.85 -15.33
CA GLN A 193 4.52 -6.55 -15.36
C GLN A 193 5.43 -6.00 -14.27
N VAL A 194 6.21 -6.89 -13.67
CA VAL A 194 7.06 -6.59 -12.52
C VAL A 194 8.50 -6.99 -12.83
N PHE A 195 9.45 -6.10 -12.55
CA PHE A 195 10.89 -6.36 -12.62
C PHE A 195 11.54 -5.99 -11.29
N ILE A 196 12.32 -6.92 -10.74
CA ILE A 196 12.95 -6.78 -9.42
C ILE A 196 14.45 -6.99 -9.62
N PRO A 197 15.30 -6.00 -9.27
CA PRO A 197 16.74 -6.13 -9.37
C PRO A 197 17.28 -7.07 -8.28
N PRO A 198 18.51 -7.59 -8.41
CA PRO A 198 19.13 -8.49 -7.42
C PRO A 198 19.13 -7.96 -5.98
N GLU A 199 19.20 -6.64 -5.82
CA GLU A 199 19.19 -5.95 -4.53
C GLU A 199 17.82 -6.01 -3.83
N GLY A 200 16.73 -6.21 -4.60
CA GLY A 200 15.35 -6.31 -4.08
C GLY A 200 14.79 -5.02 -3.47
N ASP A 201 15.57 -3.93 -3.49
CA ASP A 201 15.25 -2.61 -2.94
C ASP A 201 14.22 -1.85 -3.78
N LYS A 202 14.00 -2.27 -5.03
CA LYS A 202 13.06 -1.68 -5.96
C LYS A 202 12.17 -2.71 -6.60
N ILE A 203 10.96 -2.29 -6.93
CA ILE A 203 10.01 -3.09 -7.72
C ILE A 203 9.49 -2.21 -8.83
N HIS A 204 9.93 -2.49 -10.05
CA HIS A 204 9.51 -1.75 -11.24
C HIS A 204 8.22 -2.36 -11.78
N LEU A 205 7.19 -1.54 -11.95
CA LEU A 205 5.87 -1.89 -12.44
C LEU A 205 5.70 -1.27 -13.84
N VAL A 206 5.32 -2.06 -14.85
CA VAL A 206 5.16 -1.59 -16.23
C VAL A 206 3.89 -2.16 -16.89
N ARG A 207 2.98 -1.28 -17.34
CA ARG A 207 1.77 -1.65 -18.10
C ARG A 207 1.47 -0.63 -19.20
N GLY A 208 1.83 -0.97 -20.43
CA GLY A 208 1.74 -0.02 -21.55
C GLY A 208 2.67 1.17 -21.28
N ASP A 209 2.15 2.39 -21.37
CA ASP A 209 2.91 3.62 -21.09
C ASP A 209 2.95 3.98 -19.59
N TRP A 210 2.27 3.20 -18.73
CA TRP A 210 2.30 3.40 -17.29
C TRP A 210 3.49 2.68 -16.68
N GLU A 211 4.38 3.44 -16.05
CA GLU A 211 5.55 2.95 -15.32
C GLU A 211 5.56 3.51 -13.89
N PHE A 212 5.93 2.67 -12.93
CA PHE A 212 6.08 3.08 -11.53
C PHE A 212 7.19 2.28 -10.86
N THR A 213 7.88 2.87 -9.87
CA THR A 213 8.86 2.15 -9.06
C THR A 213 8.50 2.27 -7.59
N ILE A 214 8.24 1.12 -6.95
CA ILE A 214 8.10 1.04 -5.50
C ILE A 214 9.50 0.93 -4.90
N THR A 215 9.76 1.76 -3.89
CA THR A 215 10.98 1.77 -3.06
C THR A 215 10.65 1.43 -1.62
#